data_AF-A0A7Y9C6S0-F1
#
_entry.id   AF-A0A7Y9C6S0-F1
#
_cell.length_a   1.000
_cell.length_b   1.000
_cell.length_c   1.000
_cell.angle_alpha   90.00
_cell.angle_beta   90.00
_cell.angle_gamma   90.00
#
_symmetry.space_group_name_H-M   'P 1'
#
loop_
_entity.id
_entity.type
_entity.pdbx_description
1 polymer ?
#
loop_
_entity_poly.entity_id
_entity_poly.type
_entity_poly.pdbx_seq_one_letter_code
_entity_poly.pdbx_strand_id
1 'polypeptide(L)'
;MKMIKFLLTTGLVVAIFACSSESEDVSVKNQIPIQENPGGATAKLNATDLSNATTAWNNMIASTAYQNYQSAMLSFTAKMNKNTPIWTGKTDAMTWINTNLSLTLFPSVAAFEIAYDDCQTRWSSIISNNSTLFSTYFPNADASDRHTIMAASITRLPAQSSTCLDGCLNAWTVEVEGWENLWCDWCGGGNQTACWLGEVYYNAHVSMATYTFNDCADNC
;
A
#
# COMPACT_ATOMS: atom_id res chain seq x y z
N MET A 1 30.62 62.16 21.28
CA MET A 1 30.97 61.76 22.66
C MET A 1 29.78 61.01 23.23
N LYS A 2 29.82 59.78 23.72
CA LYS A 2 30.87 58.79 23.95
C LYS A 2 30.24 57.41 23.66
N MET A 3 30.99 56.55 22.99
CA MET A 3 30.77 55.10 22.95
C MET A 3 30.80 54.52 24.36
N ILE A 4 29.98 53.50 24.64
CA ILE A 4 30.31 52.48 25.64
C ILE A 4 30.19 51.12 24.96
N LYS A 5 31.35 50.51 24.74
CA LYS A 5 31.59 49.08 24.48
C LYS A 5 31.68 48.38 25.84
N PHE A 6 31.13 47.17 25.94
CA PHE A 6 31.53 46.10 26.87
C PHE A 6 31.16 44.78 26.17
N LEU A 7 32.06 44.12 25.43
CA LEU A 7 32.99 43.05 25.87
C LEU A 7 32.35 42.07 26.91
N LEU A 8 31.93 40.89 26.47
CA LEU A 8 32.70 39.62 26.38
C LEU A 8 32.80 38.89 27.74
N THR A 9 32.03 37.80 27.90
CA THR A 9 32.52 36.64 28.65
C THR A 9 32.02 35.34 28.03
N THR A 10 33.00 34.54 27.67
CA THR A 10 33.01 33.15 27.21
C THR A 10 32.33 32.20 28.20
N GLY A 11 31.58 31.23 27.68
CA GLY A 11 31.02 30.10 28.42
C GLY A 11 30.92 28.88 27.52
N LEU A 12 32.08 28.38 27.11
CA LEU A 12 32.28 27.11 26.44
C LEU A 12 31.89 25.98 27.40
N VAL A 13 30.79 25.26 27.14
CA VAL A 13 30.54 23.95 27.73
C VAL A 13 30.74 22.91 26.63
N VAL A 14 31.95 22.39 26.58
CA VAL A 14 32.28 21.12 25.94
C VAL A 14 31.90 20.03 26.93
N ALA A 15 30.81 19.31 26.64
CA ALA A 15 30.54 18.02 27.25
C ALA A 15 30.69 16.97 26.14
N ILE A 16 31.89 16.39 26.08
CA ILE A 16 32.19 15.17 25.36
C ILE A 16 31.74 14.03 26.28
N PHE A 17 30.69 13.33 25.90
CA PHE A 17 30.52 11.93 26.28
C PHE A 17 30.57 11.11 25.00
N ALA A 18 31.63 10.32 24.89
CA ALA A 18 31.80 9.35 23.83
C ALA A 18 31.07 8.05 24.17
N CYS A 19 30.57 7.41 23.11
CA CYS A 19 30.30 5.99 22.93
C CYS A 19 29.17 5.33 23.73
N SER A 20 28.07 5.05 23.04
CA SER A 20 27.78 3.65 22.68
C SER A 20 27.00 3.62 21.37
N SER A 21 27.48 2.80 20.46
CA SER A 21 26.86 2.43 19.20
C SER A 21 25.58 1.66 19.48
N GLU A 22 24.44 2.22 19.09
CA GLU A 22 23.30 1.44 18.64
C GLU A 22 22.87 2.05 17.32
N SER A 23 22.84 1.21 16.29
CA SER A 23 22.20 1.51 15.03
C SER A 23 20.83 2.10 15.35
N GLU A 24 20.55 3.31 14.85
CA GLU A 24 19.17 3.69 14.62
C GLU A 24 18.64 2.69 13.59
N ASP A 25 18.05 1.63 14.13
CA ASP A 25 17.07 0.83 13.45
C ASP A 25 16.03 1.85 12.99
N VAL A 26 16.03 2.13 11.69
CA VAL A 26 14.97 2.88 11.02
C VAL A 26 13.75 1.97 11.04
N SER A 27 13.23 1.77 12.23
CA SER A 27 11.90 1.27 12.48
C SER A 27 10.99 2.25 11.77
N VAL A 28 10.37 1.74 10.72
CA VAL A 28 9.38 2.41 9.89
C VAL A 28 8.29 2.99 10.80
N LYS A 29 8.51 4.22 11.27
CA LYS A 29 7.51 5.06 11.92
C LYS A 29 6.65 5.71 10.84
N ASN A 30 5.98 4.86 10.07
CA ASN A 30 4.74 5.18 9.39
C ASN A 30 3.73 4.11 9.81
N GLN A 31 3.48 4.01 11.13
CA GLN A 31 2.26 3.37 11.60
C GLN A 31 1.11 4.24 11.12
N ILE A 32 0.53 3.84 10.00
CA ILE A 32 -0.75 4.34 9.52
C ILE A 32 -1.73 4.15 10.69
N PRO A 33 -2.50 5.18 11.10
CA PRO A 33 -3.57 4.97 12.04
C PRO A 33 -4.55 3.98 11.39
N ILE A 34 -4.51 2.73 11.84
CA ILE A 34 -5.54 1.76 11.55
C ILE A 34 -6.79 2.36 12.19
N GLN A 35 -7.74 2.87 11.40
CA GLN A 35 -9.06 3.10 11.94
C GLN A 35 -9.61 1.73 12.30
N GLU A 36 -9.50 1.37 13.58
CA GLU A 36 -10.25 0.26 14.15
C GLU A 36 -11.71 0.49 13.79
N ASN A 37 -12.28 -0.46 13.03
CA ASN A 37 -13.69 -0.43 12.72
C ASN A 37 -14.47 -0.51 14.05
N PRO A 38 -15.34 0.45 14.41
CA PRO A 38 -16.04 0.44 15.70
C PRO A 38 -17.17 -0.61 15.79
N GLY A 39 -17.30 -1.50 14.80
CA GLY A 39 -18.50 -2.32 14.62
C GLY A 39 -18.22 -3.78 14.28
N GLY A 40 -18.09 -4.60 15.32
CA GLY A 40 -18.43 -6.02 15.28
C GLY A 40 -17.26 -6.97 15.11
N ALA A 41 -17.14 -7.91 16.04
CA ALA A 41 -16.25 -9.06 15.89
C ALA A 41 -16.54 -9.77 14.55
N THR A 42 -15.56 -9.79 13.65
CA THR A 42 -15.60 -10.57 12.41
C THR A 42 -15.71 -12.05 12.78
N ALA A 43 -16.86 -12.66 12.51
CA ALA A 43 -16.99 -14.10 12.64
C ALA A 43 -16.09 -14.79 11.60
N LYS A 44 -15.67 -16.01 11.90
CA LYS A 44 -15.03 -16.88 10.92
C LYS A 44 -16.11 -17.48 10.01
N LEU A 45 -15.94 -17.43 8.70
CA LEU A 45 -16.82 -18.08 7.74
C LEU A 45 -16.84 -19.59 8.01
N ASN A 46 -18.01 -20.20 7.81
CA ASN A 46 -18.06 -21.66 7.72
C ASN A 46 -17.38 -22.14 6.42
N ALA A 47 -17.02 -23.42 6.36
CA ALA A 47 -16.27 -23.97 5.23
C ALA A 47 -16.99 -23.82 3.87
N THR A 48 -18.32 -23.87 3.84
CA THR A 48 -19.11 -23.70 2.63
C THR A 48 -19.07 -22.25 2.14
N ASP A 49 -19.26 -21.28 3.03
CA ASP A 49 -19.20 -19.86 2.68
C ASP A 49 -17.79 -19.46 2.26
N LEU A 50 -16.76 -19.95 2.94
CA LEU A 50 -15.37 -19.72 2.55
C LEU A 50 -15.07 -20.26 1.15
N SER A 51 -15.53 -21.48 0.83
CA SER A 51 -15.39 -22.06 -0.51
C SER A 51 -16.13 -21.23 -1.56
N ASN A 52 -17.37 -20.83 -1.27
CA ASN A 52 -18.19 -20.04 -2.21
C ASN A 52 -17.59 -18.66 -2.45
N ALA A 53 -17.08 -18.00 -1.40
CA ALA A 53 -16.40 -16.72 -1.48
C ALA A 53 -15.13 -16.81 -2.33
N THR A 54 -14.32 -17.85 -2.11
CA THR A 54 -13.12 -18.12 -2.91
C THR A 54 -13.46 -18.35 -4.38
N THR A 55 -14.51 -19.13 -4.69
CA THR A 55 -14.98 -19.31 -6.08
C THR A 55 -15.47 -18.00 -6.68
N ALA A 56 -16.25 -17.20 -5.94
CA ALA A 56 -16.75 -15.91 -6.41
C ALA A 56 -15.60 -14.94 -6.72
N TRP A 57 -14.59 -14.87 -5.84
CA TRP A 57 -13.39 -14.07 -6.07
C TRP A 57 -12.63 -14.54 -7.33
N ASN A 58 -12.37 -15.84 -7.46
CA ASN A 58 -11.69 -16.40 -8.62
C ASN A 58 -12.41 -16.10 -9.94
N ASN A 59 -13.75 -16.20 -9.95
CA ASN A 59 -14.55 -15.84 -11.12
C ASN A 59 -14.49 -14.34 -11.42
N MET A 60 -14.52 -13.49 -10.39
CA MET A 60 -14.39 -12.04 -10.53
C MET A 60 -13.05 -11.67 -11.17
N ILE A 61 -11.93 -12.18 -10.65
CA ILE A 61 -10.59 -11.84 -11.15
C ILE A 61 -10.30 -12.39 -12.54
N ALA A 62 -10.95 -13.50 -12.92
CA ALA A 62 -10.90 -14.04 -14.27
C ALA A 62 -11.75 -13.25 -15.28
N SER A 63 -12.62 -12.34 -14.82
CA SER A 63 -13.50 -11.57 -15.71
C SER A 63 -12.75 -10.48 -16.47
N THR A 64 -13.23 -10.17 -17.69
CA THR A 64 -12.70 -9.05 -18.49
C THR A 64 -12.86 -7.71 -17.79
N ALA A 65 -13.91 -7.53 -16.98
CA ALA A 65 -14.12 -6.30 -16.21
C ALA A 65 -12.97 -6.07 -15.21
N TYR A 66 -12.57 -7.12 -14.48
CA TYR A 66 -11.45 -7.06 -13.56
C TYR A 66 -10.11 -6.88 -14.29
N GLN A 67 -9.86 -7.62 -15.37
CA GLN A 67 -8.62 -7.47 -16.15
C GLN A 67 -8.44 -6.05 -16.70
N ASN A 68 -9.52 -5.43 -17.19
CA ASN A 68 -9.49 -4.04 -17.66
C ASN A 68 -9.23 -3.06 -16.51
N TYR A 69 -9.83 -3.30 -15.34
CA TYR A 69 -9.54 -2.52 -14.13
C TYR A 69 -8.09 -2.66 -13.70
N GLN A 70 -7.55 -3.89 -13.64
CA GLN A 70 -6.16 -4.15 -13.28
C GLN A 70 -5.20 -3.45 -14.25
N SER A 71 -5.49 -3.45 -15.54
CA SER A 71 -4.70 -2.73 -16.54
C SER A 71 -4.71 -1.21 -16.31
N ALA A 72 -5.88 -0.62 -16.02
CA ALA A 72 -5.99 0.80 -15.69
C ALA A 72 -5.23 1.13 -14.40
N MET A 73 -5.36 0.29 -13.37
CA MET A 73 -4.68 0.41 -12.09
C MET A 73 -3.17 0.39 -12.25
N LEU A 74 -2.61 -0.59 -12.98
CA LEU A 74 -1.18 -0.68 -13.25
C LEU A 74 -0.66 0.53 -14.05
N SER A 75 -1.46 1.07 -14.98
CA SER A 75 -1.11 2.30 -15.69
C SER A 75 -1.08 3.52 -14.76
N PHE A 76 -2.04 3.61 -13.83
CA PHE A 76 -2.11 4.66 -12.82
C PHE A 76 -0.90 4.59 -11.88
N THR A 77 -0.61 3.43 -11.29
CA THR A 77 0.52 3.24 -10.36
C THR A 77 1.87 3.46 -11.05
N ALA A 78 2.03 3.06 -12.31
CA ALA A 78 3.24 3.38 -13.08
C ALA A 78 3.45 4.91 -13.21
N LYS A 79 2.37 5.66 -13.45
CA LYS A 79 2.43 7.14 -13.54
C LYS A 79 2.63 7.83 -12.21
N MET A 80 2.33 7.16 -11.09
CA MET A 80 2.71 7.63 -9.75
C MET A 80 4.23 7.65 -9.55
N ASN A 81 5.02 7.08 -10.46
CA ASN A 81 6.48 7.15 -10.46
C ASN A 81 7.11 6.70 -9.14
N LYS A 82 6.63 5.56 -8.62
CA LYS A 82 7.06 4.98 -7.34
C LYS A 82 6.71 5.81 -6.09
N ASN A 83 5.96 6.92 -6.22
CA ASN A 83 5.41 7.61 -5.06
C ASN A 83 4.25 6.79 -4.46
N THR A 84 4.20 6.70 -3.14
CA THR A 84 3.20 5.93 -2.40
C THR A 84 2.46 6.80 -1.35
N PRO A 85 1.86 7.93 -1.77
CA PRO A 85 1.17 8.81 -0.82
C PRO A 85 -0.08 8.16 -0.25
N ILE A 86 -0.31 8.25 1.06
CA ILE A 86 -1.52 7.72 1.67
C ILE A 86 -2.62 8.79 1.63
N TRP A 87 -3.66 8.50 0.86
CA TRP A 87 -4.91 9.23 0.74
C TRP A 87 -6.05 8.48 1.45
N THR A 88 -7.01 9.22 2.01
CA THR A 88 -8.26 8.64 2.56
C THR A 88 -9.43 8.75 1.60
N GLY A 89 -9.27 9.50 0.49
CA GLY A 89 -10.29 9.69 -0.53
C GLY A 89 -9.86 10.67 -1.62
N LYS A 90 -10.78 11.02 -2.51
CA LYS A 90 -10.50 11.86 -3.69
C LYS A 90 -9.98 13.25 -3.30
N THR A 91 -10.56 13.88 -2.29
CA THR A 91 -10.14 15.21 -1.83
C THR A 91 -8.66 15.24 -1.41
N ASP A 92 -8.20 14.23 -0.68
CA ASP A 92 -6.79 14.11 -0.28
C ASP A 92 -5.89 13.87 -1.48
N ALA A 93 -6.29 12.96 -2.37
CA ALA A 93 -5.55 12.66 -3.60
C ALA A 93 -5.38 13.90 -4.48
N MET A 94 -6.46 14.68 -4.64
CA MET A 94 -6.44 15.93 -5.40
C MET A 94 -5.58 17.00 -4.72
N THR A 95 -5.61 17.10 -3.38
CA THR A 95 -4.74 18.02 -2.64
C THR A 95 -3.26 17.68 -2.84
N TRP A 96 -2.93 16.38 -2.77
CA TRP A 96 -1.57 15.89 -2.95
C TRP A 96 -1.04 16.18 -4.37
N ILE A 97 -1.78 15.82 -5.42
CA ILE A 97 -1.30 15.98 -6.81
C ILE A 97 -1.12 17.45 -7.19
N ASN A 98 -1.93 18.37 -6.64
CA ASN A 98 -1.77 19.81 -6.88
C ASN A 98 -0.40 20.35 -6.44
N THR A 99 0.22 19.72 -5.44
CA THR A 99 1.54 20.12 -4.93
C THR A 99 2.67 19.27 -5.49
N ASN A 100 2.37 18.03 -5.92
CA ASN A 100 3.38 17.02 -6.24
C ASN A 100 3.37 16.56 -7.70
N LEU A 101 2.70 17.29 -8.61
CA LEU A 101 2.64 16.92 -10.03
C LEU A 101 4.02 16.63 -10.63
N SER A 102 5.04 17.43 -10.27
CA SER A 102 6.42 17.28 -10.75
C SER A 102 7.13 16.00 -10.29
N LEU A 103 6.59 15.30 -9.29
CA LEU A 103 7.12 14.00 -8.82
C LEU A 103 6.53 12.82 -9.59
N THR A 104 5.49 13.06 -10.39
CA THR A 104 4.75 12.04 -11.14
C THR A 104 5.08 12.08 -12.64
N LEU A 105 4.57 11.10 -13.39
CA LEU A 105 4.57 11.09 -14.85
C LEU A 105 3.24 11.58 -15.44
N PHE A 106 2.35 12.14 -14.63
CA PHE A 106 1.12 12.74 -15.14
C PHE A 106 1.42 14.09 -15.81
N PRO A 107 0.86 14.37 -17.00
CA PRO A 107 1.10 15.63 -17.70
C PRO A 107 0.36 16.82 -17.07
N SER A 108 -0.66 16.57 -16.25
CA SER A 108 -1.44 17.59 -15.57
C SER A 108 -2.23 17.01 -14.39
N VAL A 109 -2.69 17.87 -13.49
CA VAL A 109 -3.64 17.51 -12.42
C VAL A 109 -4.93 16.92 -13.00
N ALA A 110 -5.43 17.47 -14.12
CA ALA A 110 -6.63 16.96 -14.78
C ALA A 110 -6.43 15.53 -15.34
N ALA A 111 -5.25 15.22 -15.88
CA ALA A 111 -4.94 13.87 -16.36
C ALA A 111 -4.85 12.85 -15.21
N PHE A 112 -4.35 13.28 -14.05
CA PHE A 112 -4.40 12.47 -12.82
C PHE A 112 -5.84 12.20 -12.40
N GLU A 113 -6.68 13.24 -12.32
CA GLU A 113 -8.08 13.11 -11.89
C GLU A 113 -8.86 12.15 -12.79
N ILE A 114 -8.70 12.27 -14.11
CA ILE A 114 -9.35 11.37 -15.07
C ILE A 114 -8.95 9.90 -14.83
N ALA A 115 -7.65 9.65 -14.59
CA ALA A 115 -7.16 8.29 -14.36
C ALA A 115 -7.62 7.73 -13.00
N TYR A 116 -7.67 8.59 -11.97
CA TYR A 116 -8.23 8.26 -10.66
C TYR A 116 -9.70 7.85 -10.77
N ASP A 117 -10.51 8.69 -11.43
CA ASP A 117 -11.95 8.47 -11.59
C ASP A 117 -12.25 7.24 -12.45
N ASP A 118 -11.45 6.96 -13.50
CA ASP A 118 -11.58 5.75 -14.30
C ASP A 118 -11.34 4.48 -13.46
N CYS A 119 -10.28 4.47 -12.64
CA CYS A 119 -9.99 3.34 -11.74
C CYS A 119 -11.13 3.14 -10.72
N GLN A 120 -11.57 4.21 -10.07
CA GLN A 120 -12.63 4.15 -9.05
C GLN A 120 -13.97 3.70 -9.65
N THR A 121 -14.31 4.17 -10.85
CA THR A 121 -15.56 3.81 -11.55
C THR A 121 -15.57 2.34 -11.93
N ARG A 122 -14.45 1.83 -12.47
CA ARG A 122 -14.31 0.41 -12.82
C ARG A 122 -14.41 -0.47 -11.58
N TRP A 123 -13.73 -0.11 -10.50
CA TRP A 123 -13.81 -0.84 -9.24
C TRP A 123 -15.24 -0.87 -8.67
N SER A 124 -15.91 0.27 -8.64
CA SER A 124 -17.30 0.38 -8.17
C SER A 124 -18.23 -0.54 -8.97
N SER A 125 -18.01 -0.64 -10.29
CA SER A 125 -18.75 -1.55 -11.17
C SER A 125 -18.46 -3.03 -10.89
N ILE A 126 -17.20 -3.38 -10.58
CA ILE A 126 -16.82 -4.73 -10.18
C ILE A 126 -17.52 -5.11 -8.88
N ILE A 127 -17.51 -4.24 -7.87
CA ILE A 127 -18.20 -4.49 -6.61
C ILE A 127 -19.70 -4.68 -6.83
N SER A 128 -20.36 -3.78 -7.57
CA SER A 128 -21.80 -3.85 -7.79
C SER A 128 -22.21 -5.16 -8.49
N ASN A 129 -21.37 -5.66 -9.41
CA ASN A 129 -21.60 -6.90 -10.14
C ASN A 129 -21.26 -8.17 -9.33
N ASN A 130 -20.55 -8.03 -8.22
CA ASN A 130 -20.15 -9.12 -7.33
C ASN A 130 -20.68 -8.89 -5.92
N SER A 131 -21.91 -8.37 -5.80
CA SER A 131 -22.47 -7.89 -4.54
C SER A 131 -22.51 -8.94 -3.43
N THR A 132 -22.77 -10.21 -3.73
CA THR A 132 -22.71 -11.29 -2.72
C THR A 132 -21.32 -11.42 -2.09
N LEU A 133 -20.26 -11.32 -2.89
CA LEU A 133 -18.89 -11.38 -2.40
C LEU A 133 -18.58 -10.22 -1.43
N PHE A 134 -18.90 -9.00 -1.83
CA PHE A 134 -18.57 -7.79 -1.07
C PHE A 134 -19.55 -7.42 0.04
N SER A 135 -20.81 -7.84 -0.04
CA SER A 135 -21.86 -7.49 0.92
C SER A 135 -22.21 -8.64 1.87
N THR A 136 -21.89 -9.88 1.51
CA THR A 136 -22.20 -11.05 2.32
C THR A 136 -20.94 -11.72 2.85
N TYR A 137 -19.96 -12.05 2.00
CA TYR A 137 -18.79 -12.82 2.45
C TYR A 137 -17.75 -11.94 3.15
N PHE A 138 -17.27 -10.86 2.51
CA PHE A 138 -16.22 -10.03 3.10
C PHE A 138 -16.55 -9.43 4.47
N PRO A 139 -17.75 -8.89 4.73
CA PRO A 139 -18.10 -8.35 6.05
C PRO A 139 -18.15 -9.41 7.16
N ASN A 140 -18.32 -10.67 6.80
CA ASN A 140 -18.42 -11.81 7.72
C ASN A 140 -17.16 -12.70 7.71
N ALA A 141 -16.09 -12.29 7.02
CA ALA A 141 -14.83 -12.99 6.98
C ALA A 141 -13.88 -12.39 8.02
N ASP A 142 -13.15 -13.21 8.76
CA ASP A 142 -12.00 -12.76 9.53
C ASP A 142 -10.78 -12.53 8.62
N ALA A 143 -9.66 -12.05 9.18
CA ALA A 143 -8.45 -11.81 8.38
C ALA A 143 -7.95 -13.08 7.66
N SER A 144 -7.97 -14.23 8.33
CA SER A 144 -7.51 -15.51 7.76
C SER A 144 -8.39 -15.96 6.59
N ASP A 145 -9.71 -15.77 6.70
CA ASP A 145 -10.64 -16.09 5.63
C ASP A 145 -10.43 -15.16 4.42
N ARG A 146 -10.18 -13.86 4.65
CA ARG A 146 -9.89 -12.89 3.57
C ARG A 146 -8.64 -13.25 2.79
N HIS A 147 -7.54 -13.61 3.47
CA HIS A 147 -6.34 -14.12 2.79
C HIS A 147 -6.65 -15.36 1.95
N THR A 148 -7.46 -16.29 2.48
CA THR A 148 -7.83 -17.51 1.76
C THR A 148 -8.64 -17.19 0.49
N ILE A 149 -9.60 -16.27 0.59
CA ILE A 149 -10.44 -15.83 -0.54
C ILE A 149 -9.58 -15.17 -1.63
N MET A 150 -8.63 -14.32 -1.21
CA MET A 150 -7.86 -13.45 -2.11
C MET A 150 -6.54 -14.08 -2.61
N ALA A 151 -6.21 -15.30 -2.17
CA ALA A 151 -4.96 -16.02 -2.45
C ALA A 151 -4.53 -16.03 -3.93
N ALA A 152 -5.48 -16.07 -4.87
CA ALA A 152 -5.19 -16.09 -6.31
C ALA A 152 -4.72 -14.75 -6.89
N SER A 153 -5.01 -13.63 -6.21
CA SER A 153 -4.62 -12.28 -6.64
C SER A 153 -3.27 -11.84 -6.08
N ILE A 154 -2.70 -12.62 -5.16
CA ILE A 154 -1.47 -12.28 -4.46
C ILE A 154 -0.27 -12.59 -5.35
N THR A 155 0.59 -11.59 -5.50
CA THR A 155 1.82 -11.67 -6.30
C THR A 155 2.75 -12.71 -5.69
N ARG A 156 3.21 -13.65 -6.51
CA ARG A 156 4.15 -14.70 -6.05
C ARG A 156 5.59 -14.21 -6.06
N LEU A 157 6.37 -14.76 -5.14
CA LEU A 157 7.80 -14.54 -4.96
C LEU A 157 8.56 -14.52 -6.31
N PRO A 158 9.52 -13.60 -6.50
CA PRO A 158 10.53 -13.72 -7.54
C PRO A 158 11.22 -15.09 -7.45
N ALA A 159 11.50 -15.72 -8.59
CA ALA A 159 12.16 -17.02 -8.61
C ALA A 159 13.58 -16.92 -8.04
N GLN A 160 13.95 -17.83 -7.13
CA GLN A 160 15.31 -17.93 -6.58
C GLN A 160 16.23 -18.75 -7.49
N SER A 161 17.52 -18.38 -7.53
CA SER A 161 18.56 -19.17 -8.18
C SER A 161 19.87 -19.29 -7.38
N SER A 162 20.05 -18.55 -6.28
CA SER A 162 21.27 -18.61 -5.46
C SER A 162 21.07 -18.11 -4.03
N THR A 163 21.94 -18.52 -3.11
CA THR A 163 21.97 -18.03 -1.71
C THR A 163 22.41 -16.57 -1.61
N CYS A 164 23.02 -16.00 -2.66
CA CYS A 164 23.32 -14.57 -2.66
C CYS A 164 22.02 -13.74 -2.61
N LEU A 165 20.95 -14.24 -3.25
CA LEU A 165 19.67 -13.54 -3.33
C LEU A 165 18.82 -13.68 -2.06
N ASP A 166 19.24 -14.45 -1.05
CA ASP A 166 18.43 -14.71 0.15
C ASP A 166 18.09 -13.41 0.90
N GLY A 167 19.06 -12.50 1.04
CA GLY A 167 18.83 -11.20 1.67
C GLY A 167 17.87 -10.32 0.86
N CYS A 168 18.04 -10.28 -0.46
CA CYS A 168 17.17 -9.53 -1.37
C CYS A 168 15.73 -10.06 -1.34
N LEU A 169 15.57 -11.38 -1.37
CA LEU A 169 14.25 -12.00 -1.32
C LEU A 169 13.60 -11.76 0.03
N ASN A 170 14.32 -11.91 1.15
CA ASN A 170 13.75 -11.70 2.47
C ASN A 170 13.21 -10.26 2.62
N ALA A 171 13.94 -9.26 2.13
CA ALA A 171 13.48 -7.87 2.13
C ALA A 171 12.22 -7.67 1.26
N TRP A 172 12.19 -8.27 0.06
CA TRP A 172 11.01 -8.23 -0.82
C TRP A 172 9.79 -8.87 -0.16
N THR A 173 9.95 -10.07 0.42
CA THR A 173 8.88 -10.83 1.06
C THR A 173 8.27 -10.05 2.22
N VAL A 174 9.10 -9.51 3.12
CA VAL A 174 8.62 -8.75 4.28
C VAL A 174 7.80 -7.53 3.86
N GLU A 175 8.26 -6.78 2.85
CA GLU A 175 7.53 -5.63 2.32
C GLU A 175 6.19 -6.06 1.71
N VAL A 176 6.20 -7.06 0.82
CA VAL A 176 4.99 -7.48 0.09
C VAL A 176 3.95 -8.10 1.02
N GLU A 177 4.34 -8.97 1.95
CA GLU A 177 3.43 -9.58 2.93
C GLU A 177 2.80 -8.53 3.85
N GLY A 178 3.57 -7.50 4.25
CA GLY A 178 3.05 -6.39 5.05
C GLY A 178 1.91 -5.64 4.34
N TRP A 179 2.09 -5.32 3.06
CA TRP A 179 1.07 -4.64 2.25
C TRP A 179 -0.09 -5.53 1.85
N GLU A 180 0.14 -6.83 1.67
CA GLU A 180 -0.92 -7.81 1.44
C GLU A 180 -1.88 -7.87 2.63
N ASN A 181 -1.36 -7.96 3.85
CA ASN A 181 -2.16 -7.97 5.07
C ASN A 181 -3.01 -6.70 5.19
N LEU A 182 -2.40 -5.53 4.95
CA LEU A 182 -3.10 -4.24 4.98
C LEU A 182 -4.19 -4.14 3.92
N TRP A 183 -3.92 -4.61 2.70
CA TRP A 183 -4.90 -4.64 1.62
C TRP A 183 -6.10 -5.54 1.96
N CYS A 184 -5.84 -6.74 2.47
CA CYS A 184 -6.88 -7.67 2.91
C CYS A 184 -7.77 -7.07 4.00
N ASP A 185 -7.18 -6.36 4.97
CA ASP A 185 -7.93 -5.70 6.04
C ASP A 185 -8.76 -4.50 5.55
N TRP A 186 -8.20 -3.67 4.67
CA TRP A 186 -8.94 -2.55 4.08
C TRP A 186 -10.09 -3.00 3.19
N CYS A 187 -9.93 -4.10 2.47
CA CYS A 187 -11.02 -4.72 1.74
C CYS A 187 -12.07 -5.39 2.64
N GLY A 188 -11.63 -5.94 3.78
CA GLY A 188 -12.50 -6.56 4.78
C GLY A 188 -13.35 -5.60 5.59
N GLY A 189 -12.92 -4.35 5.77
CA GLY A 189 -13.65 -3.34 6.54
C GLY A 189 -14.97 -2.85 5.92
N GLY A 190 -15.34 -3.35 4.73
CA GLY A 190 -16.60 -3.00 4.06
C GLY A 190 -16.62 -1.60 3.42
N ASN A 191 -15.56 -0.82 3.58
CA ASN A 191 -15.41 0.47 2.91
C ASN A 191 -14.83 0.25 1.50
N GLN A 192 -15.68 0.36 0.48
CA GLN A 192 -15.33 0.15 -0.92
C GLN A 192 -14.18 1.07 -1.38
N THR A 193 -14.16 2.32 -0.91
CA THR A 193 -13.09 3.27 -1.20
C THR A 193 -11.78 2.86 -0.54
N ALA A 194 -11.83 2.34 0.69
CA ALA A 194 -10.64 1.83 1.38
C ALA A 194 -10.05 0.60 0.67
N CYS A 195 -10.89 -0.33 0.20
CA CYS A 195 -10.45 -1.51 -0.56
C CYS A 195 -9.71 -1.12 -1.84
N TRP A 196 -10.30 -0.20 -2.62
CA TRP A 196 -9.71 0.32 -3.84
C TRP A 196 -8.38 1.04 -3.60
N LEU A 197 -8.35 1.96 -2.63
CA LEU A 197 -7.12 2.64 -2.23
C LEU A 197 -6.07 1.64 -1.77
N GLY A 198 -6.47 0.62 -1.02
CA GLY A 198 -5.61 -0.48 -0.61
C GLY A 198 -4.95 -1.21 -1.77
N GLU A 199 -5.70 -1.44 -2.84
CA GLU A 199 -5.14 -2.05 -4.05
C GLU A 199 -4.15 -1.14 -4.78
N VAL A 200 -4.40 0.18 -4.82
CA VAL A 200 -3.44 1.18 -5.34
C VAL A 200 -2.12 1.06 -4.56
N TYR A 201 -2.19 1.06 -3.23
CA TYR A 201 -1.00 0.99 -2.37
C TYR A 201 -0.27 -0.35 -2.51
N TYR A 202 -0.99 -1.46 -2.45
CA TYR A 202 -0.42 -2.79 -2.64
C TYR A 202 0.37 -2.86 -3.95
N ASN A 203 -0.23 -2.47 -5.08
CA ASN A 203 0.44 -2.54 -6.38
C ASN A 203 1.65 -1.60 -6.48
N ALA A 204 1.57 -0.40 -5.90
CA ALA A 204 2.68 0.54 -5.89
C ALA A 204 3.86 0.02 -5.04
N HIS A 205 3.58 -0.57 -3.88
CA HIS A 205 4.58 -1.15 -2.99
C HIS A 205 5.18 -2.46 -3.55
N VAL A 206 4.39 -3.33 -4.15
CA VAL A 206 4.90 -4.51 -4.89
C VAL A 206 5.85 -4.06 -6.02
N SER A 207 5.50 -3.00 -6.75
CA SER A 207 6.35 -2.46 -7.82
C SER A 207 7.68 -1.92 -7.26
N MET A 208 7.64 -1.21 -6.12
CA MET A 208 8.84 -0.71 -5.45
C MET A 208 9.70 -1.83 -4.88
N ALA A 209 9.09 -2.80 -4.20
CA ALA A 209 9.76 -3.97 -3.66
C ALA A 209 10.47 -4.72 -4.79
N THR A 210 9.79 -4.95 -5.91
CA THR A 210 10.35 -5.64 -7.09
C THR A 210 11.51 -4.85 -7.70
N TYR A 211 11.41 -3.53 -7.80
CA TYR A 211 12.53 -2.70 -8.23
C TYR A 211 13.75 -2.84 -7.31
N THR A 212 13.54 -2.79 -6.00
CA THR A 212 14.60 -2.93 -4.98
C THR A 212 15.21 -4.32 -5.00
N PHE A 213 14.40 -5.36 -5.20
CA PHE A 213 14.86 -6.73 -5.37
C PHE A 213 15.78 -6.85 -6.59
N ASN A 214 15.39 -6.29 -7.74
CA ASN A 214 16.20 -6.36 -8.96
C ASN A 214 17.54 -5.63 -8.79
N ASP A 215 17.53 -4.44 -8.18
CA ASP A 215 18.75 -3.69 -7.89
C ASP A 215 19.68 -4.47 -6.94
N CYS A 216 19.12 -5.11 -5.91
CA CYS A 216 19.87 -5.98 -5.01
C CYS A 216 20.41 -7.22 -5.75
N ALA A 217 19.60 -7.84 -6.62
CA ALA A 217 19.95 -9.03 -7.38
C ALA A 217 21.06 -8.78 -8.42
N ASP A 218 21.13 -7.57 -9.00
CA ASP A 218 22.19 -7.18 -9.93
C ASP A 218 23.58 -7.13 -9.26
N ASN A 219 23.63 -7.09 -7.92
CA ASN A 219 24.85 -7.00 -7.13
C ASN A 219 25.37 -8.36 -6.58
N CYS A 220 24.86 -9.50 -7.07
CA CYS A 220 25.01 -10.81 -6.43
C CYS A 220 25.99 -11.86 -7.06
#